data_AF-A0A7J4EX00-F1
#
_entry.id   AF-A0A7J4EX00-F1
#
_cell.length_a   1.000
_cell.length_b   1.000
_cell.length_c   1.000
_cell.angle_alpha   90.00
_cell.angle_beta   90.00
_cell.angle_gamma   90.00
#
_symmetry.space_group_name_H-M   'P 1'
#
loop_
_entity.id
_entity.type
_entity.pdbx_description
1 polymer ?
#
loop_
_entity_poly.entity_id
_entity_poly.type
_entity_poly.pdbx_seq_one_letter_code
_entity_poly.pdbx_strand_id
1 'polypeptide(L)'
;MYPGLRDLLLKASRKNLESLYSSGVLKPEIYNKLSLLLSLSRDFDSFLKYILEEERGKGERAVVAFSGGVDSTASALISRRIFHVVGVTIYSPDIMEEGDKRRISHLVKTLGITHRFIEVDLEDIKLATLEGRYHPCGRCHKRIEESVMRYA
;
A
#
# COMPACT_ATOMS: atom_id res chain seq x y z
N MET A 1 3.67 -18.91 -15.36
CA MET A 1 4.72 -17.85 -15.48
C MET A 1 5.97 -18.50 -16.05
N TYR A 2 6.53 -18.00 -17.15
CA TYR A 2 7.76 -18.54 -17.72
C TYR A 2 8.90 -18.44 -16.68
N PRO A 3 9.61 -19.54 -16.34
CA PRO A 3 10.65 -19.52 -15.32
C PRO A 3 11.71 -18.42 -15.54
N GLY A 4 12.10 -18.17 -16.80
CA GLY A 4 13.05 -17.11 -17.15
C GLY A 4 12.54 -15.69 -16.93
N LEU A 5 11.22 -15.44 -17.02
CA LEU A 5 10.66 -14.11 -16.81
C LEU A 5 10.74 -13.70 -15.35
N ARG A 6 10.47 -14.63 -14.42
CA ARG A 6 10.57 -14.36 -12.98
C ARG A 6 12.00 -13.99 -12.58
N ASP A 7 12.97 -14.70 -13.13
CA ASP A 7 14.39 -14.48 -12.83
C ASP A 7 14.88 -13.14 -13.35
N LEU A 8 14.43 -12.76 -14.55
CA LEU A 8 14.67 -11.43 -15.11
C LEU A 8 14.11 -10.33 -14.19
N LEU A 9 12.87 -10.48 -13.71
CA LEU A 9 12.22 -9.52 -12.82
C LEU A 9 12.93 -9.42 -11.47
N LEU A 10 13.33 -10.55 -10.86
CA LEU A 10 14.06 -10.53 -9.59
C LEU A 10 15.44 -9.87 -9.74
N LYS A 11 16.14 -10.11 -10.85
CA LYS A 11 17.41 -9.45 -11.16
C LYS A 11 17.23 -7.94 -11.32
N ALA A 12 16.18 -7.51 -12.03
CA ALA A 12 15.86 -6.10 -12.19
C ALA A 12 15.52 -5.43 -10.84
N SER A 13 14.68 -6.07 -10.02
CA SER A 13 14.34 -5.59 -8.67
C SER A 13 15.56 -5.45 -7.77
N ARG A 14 16.48 -6.43 -7.79
CA ARG A 14 17.73 -6.36 -7.02
C ARG A 14 18.62 -5.19 -7.45
N LYS A 15 18.81 -5.02 -8.76
CA LYS A 15 19.58 -3.89 -9.30
C LYS A 15 18.98 -2.53 -8.91
N ASN A 16 17.65 -2.41 -8.95
CA ASN A 16 16.97 -1.19 -8.53
C ASN A 16 17.16 -0.91 -7.03
N LEU A 17 17.06 -1.95 -6.19
CA LEU A 17 17.29 -1.83 -4.75
C LEU A 17 18.74 -1.38 -4.44
N GLU A 18 19.73 -1.99 -5.10
CA GLU A 18 21.14 -1.62 -4.98
C GLU A 18 21.40 -0.17 -5.42
N SER A 19 20.77 0.26 -6.50
CA SER A 19 20.84 1.64 -7.00
C SER A 19 20.29 2.64 -5.97
N LEU A 20 19.11 2.37 -5.41
CA LEU A 20 18.49 3.23 -4.39
C LEU A 20 19.31 3.30 -3.09
N TYR A 21 19.96 2.20 -2.72
CA TYR A 21 20.88 2.20 -1.58
C TYR A 21 22.15 3.01 -1.87
N SER A 22 22.75 2.79 -3.04
CA SER A 22 24.00 3.45 -3.45
C SER A 22 23.83 4.97 -3.65
N SER A 23 22.63 5.43 -4.03
CA SER A 23 22.29 6.85 -4.14
C SER A 23 21.96 7.50 -2.80
N GLY A 24 21.98 6.76 -1.68
CA GLY A 24 21.71 7.26 -0.35
C GLY A 24 20.23 7.45 -0.02
N VAL A 25 19.31 6.99 -0.87
CA VAL A 25 17.86 7.09 -0.62
C VAL A 25 17.42 6.17 0.52
N LEU A 26 18.06 5.00 0.66
CA LEU A 26 17.69 4.00 1.66
C LEU A 26 18.71 3.93 2.80
N LYS A 27 18.20 3.89 4.04
CA LYS A 27 19.01 3.52 5.20
C LYS A 27 19.44 2.04 5.12
N PRO A 28 20.62 1.67 5.66
CA PRO A 28 21.10 0.29 5.63
C PRO A 28 20.09 -0.73 6.20
N GLU A 29 19.39 -0.36 7.28
CA GLU A 29 18.38 -1.22 7.91
C GLU A 29 17.21 -1.56 6.98
N ILE A 30 16.72 -0.56 6.23
CA ILE A 30 15.62 -0.74 5.27
C ILE A 30 16.09 -1.55 4.07
N TYR A 31 17.29 -1.25 3.55
CA TYR A 31 17.91 -2.02 2.48
C TYR A 31 18.04 -3.50 2.84
N ASN A 32 18.55 -3.82 4.02
CA ASN A 32 18.73 -5.19 4.47
C ASN A 32 17.40 -5.96 4.56
N LYS A 33 16.35 -5.34 5.10
CA LYS A 33 15.01 -5.95 5.17
C LYS A 33 14.40 -6.18 3.79
N LEU A 34 14.50 -5.21 2.88
CA LEU A 34 14.01 -5.35 1.50
C LEU A 34 14.81 -6.42 0.73
N SER A 35 16.13 -6.49 0.93
CA SER A 35 16.99 -7.49 0.29
C SER A 35 16.66 -8.90 0.78
N LEU A 36 16.41 -9.06 2.09
CA LEU A 36 15.91 -10.30 2.67
C LEU A 36 14.56 -10.69 2.04
N LEU A 37 13.59 -9.77 1.98
CA LEU A 37 12.28 -10.05 1.38
C LEU A 37 12.38 -10.49 -0.09
N LEU A 38 13.25 -9.85 -0.89
CA LEU A 38 13.54 -10.27 -2.26
C LEU A 38 14.19 -11.66 -2.34
N SER A 39 15.07 -12.01 -1.40
CA SER A 39 15.69 -13.34 -1.36
C SER A 39 14.68 -14.45 -1.02
N LEU A 40 13.70 -14.15 -0.17
CA LEU A 40 12.62 -15.07 0.21
C LEU A 40 11.58 -15.26 -0.90
N SER A 41 11.60 -14.45 -1.96
CA SER A 41 10.61 -14.50 -3.04
C SER A 41 10.44 -15.86 -3.72
N ARG A 42 11.42 -16.78 -3.62
CA ARG A 42 11.37 -18.14 -4.17
C ARG A 42 10.89 -19.21 -3.20
N ASP A 43 10.91 -18.92 -1.91
CA ASP A 43 10.50 -19.83 -0.84
C ASP A 43 9.30 -19.23 -0.13
N PHE A 44 8.11 -19.68 -0.56
CA PHE A 44 6.87 -19.13 -0.06
C PHE A 44 6.66 -19.42 1.43
N ASP A 45 7.11 -20.56 1.93
CA ASP A 45 6.96 -20.91 3.35
C ASP A 45 7.85 -20.04 4.22
N SER A 46 9.11 -19.85 3.82
CA SER A 46 10.01 -18.91 4.51
C SER A 46 9.53 -17.46 4.40
N PHE A 47 8.98 -17.06 3.26
CA PHE A 47 8.35 -15.76 3.09
C PHE A 47 7.15 -15.58 4.03
N LEU A 48 6.24 -16.57 4.08
CA LEU A 48 5.07 -16.54 4.96
C LEU A 48 5.48 -16.47 6.42
N LYS A 49 6.42 -17.32 6.85
CA LYS A 49 6.97 -17.29 8.20
C LYS A 49 7.54 -15.92 8.51
N TYR A 50 8.34 -15.37 7.60
CA TYR A 50 8.89 -14.03 7.76
C TYR A 50 7.77 -13.00 7.93
N ILE A 51 6.73 -12.94 7.09
CA ILE A 51 5.70 -11.89 7.21
C ILE A 51 4.72 -12.05 8.38
N LEU A 52 4.60 -13.26 8.94
CA LEU A 52 3.69 -13.58 10.04
C LEU A 52 4.33 -13.40 11.43
N GLU A 53 5.66 -13.31 11.53
CA GLU A 53 6.34 -12.96 12.77
C GLU A 53 5.89 -11.59 13.32
N GLU A 54 5.72 -11.51 14.64
CA GLU A 54 5.11 -10.35 15.31
C GLU A 54 5.97 -9.08 15.29
N GLU A 55 7.28 -9.19 15.01
CA GLU A 55 8.17 -8.03 15.01
C GLU A 55 7.73 -7.00 13.96
N ARG A 56 7.38 -5.81 14.43
CA ARG A 56 7.04 -4.67 13.57
C ARG A 56 8.30 -3.91 13.20
N GLY A 57 8.35 -3.40 11.98
CA GLY A 57 9.41 -2.49 11.56
C GLY A 57 9.50 -1.29 12.51
N LYS A 58 10.66 -1.13 13.17
CA LYS A 58 10.98 0.05 13.97
C LYS A 58 11.68 1.09 13.09
N GLY A 59 11.45 2.37 13.37
CA GLY A 59 12.11 3.49 12.69
C GLY A 59 11.19 4.20 11.69
N GLU A 60 11.33 3.88 10.41
CA GLU A 60 10.70 4.61 9.31
C GLU A 60 9.18 4.40 9.25
N ARG A 61 8.45 5.50 9.01
CA ARG A 61 7.00 5.48 8.84
C ARG A 61 6.64 5.31 7.37
N ALA A 62 5.57 4.58 7.11
CA ALA A 62 5.02 4.46 5.77
C ALA A 62 3.50 4.56 5.82
N VAL A 63 2.92 5.22 4.81
CA VAL A 63 1.49 5.25 4.58
C VAL A 63 1.15 4.28 3.46
N VAL A 64 0.13 3.45 3.66
CA VAL A 64 -0.38 2.52 2.65
C VAL A 64 -1.80 2.94 2.29
N ALA A 65 -2.04 3.23 1.02
CA ALA A 65 -3.39 3.36 0.51
C ALA A 65 -4.11 2.01 0.65
N PHE A 66 -5.10 1.96 1.54
CA PHE A 66 -5.75 0.73 2.00
C PHE A 66 -7.22 0.75 1.59
N SER A 67 -7.61 -0.02 0.58
CA SER A 67 -9.02 -0.09 0.16
C SER A 67 -9.79 -1.22 0.84
N GLY A 68 -9.09 -2.12 1.54
CA GLY A 68 -9.65 -3.38 2.06
C GLY A 68 -9.66 -4.51 1.01
N GLY A 69 -9.25 -4.23 -0.22
CA GLY A 69 -9.01 -5.26 -1.23
C GLY A 69 -7.77 -6.11 -0.91
N VAL A 70 -7.68 -7.29 -1.51
CA VAL A 70 -6.60 -8.26 -1.28
C VAL A 70 -5.21 -7.68 -1.52
N ASP A 71 -5.04 -6.87 -2.56
CA ASP A 71 -3.73 -6.28 -2.91
C ASP A 71 -3.28 -5.29 -1.84
N SER A 72 -4.14 -4.34 -1.48
CA SER A 72 -3.84 -3.34 -0.44
C SER A 72 -3.63 -3.99 0.93
N THR A 73 -4.32 -5.09 1.19
CA THR A 73 -4.16 -5.89 2.40
C THR A 73 -2.80 -6.56 2.42
N ALA A 74 -2.42 -7.25 1.35
CA ALA A 74 -1.10 -7.87 1.21
C ALA A 74 0.01 -6.81 1.34
N SER A 75 -0.12 -5.66 0.67
CA SER A 75 0.83 -4.56 0.80
C SER A 75 1.00 -4.10 2.24
N ALA A 76 -0.09 -3.85 2.98
CA ALA A 76 0.01 -3.45 4.38
C ALA A 76 0.66 -4.52 5.28
N LEU A 77 0.32 -5.80 5.08
CA LEU A 77 0.86 -6.91 5.85
C LEU A 77 2.35 -7.18 5.58
N ILE A 78 2.81 -6.94 4.35
CA ILE A 78 4.22 -7.04 3.97
C ILE A 78 4.99 -5.83 4.50
N SER A 79 4.49 -4.62 4.25
CA SER A 79 5.17 -3.38 4.60
C SER A 79 5.37 -3.20 6.11
N ARG A 80 4.46 -3.69 6.96
CA ARG A 80 4.57 -3.60 8.43
C ARG A 80 5.80 -4.30 9.02
N ARG A 81 6.44 -5.21 8.28
CA ARG A 81 7.70 -5.87 8.69
C ARG A 81 8.91 -4.96 8.50
N ILE A 82 8.79 -4.04 7.54
CA ILE A 82 9.86 -3.13 7.16
C ILE A 82 9.68 -1.78 7.86
N PHE A 83 8.45 -1.26 7.87
CA PHE A 83 8.08 0.09 8.29
C PHE A 83 7.03 0.08 9.41
N HIS A 84 6.92 1.21 10.11
CA HIS A 84 5.77 1.53 10.95
C HIS A 84 4.62 2.03 10.06
N VAL A 85 3.75 1.09 9.65
CA VAL A 85 2.69 1.35 8.67
C VAL A 85 1.43 1.95 9.29
N VAL A 86 0.87 2.95 8.62
CA VAL A 86 -0.52 3.38 8.80
C VAL A 86 -1.27 3.17 7.48
N GLY A 87 -2.31 2.34 7.52
CA GLY A 87 -3.25 2.19 6.41
C GLY A 87 -4.19 3.39 6.33
N VAL A 88 -4.43 3.90 5.13
CA VAL A 88 -5.31 5.05 4.89
C VAL A 88 -6.35 4.69 3.85
N THR A 89 -7.63 4.86 4.19
CA THR A 89 -8.74 4.73 3.25
C THR A 89 -9.34 6.10 2.99
N ILE A 90 -9.45 6.50 1.73
CA ILE A 90 -10.29 7.65 1.38
C ILE A 90 -11.75 7.23 1.42
N TYR A 91 -12.54 8.01 2.16
CA TYR A 91 -13.98 7.86 2.25
C TYR A 91 -14.67 9.05 1.59
N SER A 92 -15.65 8.76 0.76
CA SER A 92 -16.64 9.71 0.27
C SER A 92 -17.93 8.94 0.06
N PRO A 93 -19.09 9.48 0.47
CA PRO A 93 -20.38 8.83 0.26
C PRO A 93 -20.71 8.62 -1.22
N ASP A 94 -20.03 9.32 -2.12
CA ASP A 94 -20.22 9.20 -3.58
C ASP A 94 -19.56 7.95 -4.18
N ILE A 95 -18.60 7.34 -3.49
CA ILE A 95 -17.83 6.18 -3.97
C ILE A 95 -17.78 5.00 -2.99
N MET A 96 -18.22 5.21 -1.74
CA MET A 96 -18.13 4.21 -0.67
C MET A 96 -19.34 4.32 0.27
N GLU A 97 -20.00 3.19 0.52
CA GLU A 97 -21.11 3.14 1.48
C GLU A 97 -20.62 2.95 2.92
N GLU A 98 -21.45 3.30 3.90
CA GLU A 98 -21.17 3.02 5.32
C GLU A 98 -20.95 1.53 5.61
N GLY A 99 -21.56 0.63 4.81
CA GLY A 99 -21.32 -0.81 4.89
C GLY A 99 -19.87 -1.18 4.59
N ASP A 100 -19.26 -0.55 3.58
CA ASP A 100 -17.85 -0.73 3.24
C ASP A 100 -16.93 -0.21 4.34
N LYS A 101 -17.21 0.98 4.86
CA LYS A 101 -16.47 1.59 5.97
C LYS A 101 -16.42 0.64 7.19
N ARG A 102 -17.55 0.00 7.51
CA ARG A 102 -17.62 -1.02 8.57
C ARG A 102 -16.82 -2.28 8.25
N ARG A 103 -16.91 -2.80 7.02
CA ARG A 103 -16.13 -3.98 6.58
C ARG A 103 -14.62 -3.73 6.69
N ILE A 104 -14.17 -2.58 6.20
CA ILE A 104 -12.76 -2.18 6.29
C ILE A 104 -12.33 -2.04 7.75
N SER A 105 -13.14 -1.38 8.58
CA SER A 105 -12.87 -1.24 10.03
C SER A 105 -12.73 -2.59 10.73
N HIS A 106 -13.58 -3.55 10.39
CA HIS A 106 -13.49 -4.91 10.92
C HIS A 106 -12.20 -5.59 10.46
N LEU A 107 -11.88 -5.51 9.16
CA LEU A 107 -10.68 -6.11 8.58
C LEU A 107 -9.39 -5.59 9.24
N VAL A 108 -9.24 -4.27 9.35
CA VAL A 108 -8.03 -3.66 9.94
C VAL A 108 -7.88 -4.02 11.42
N LYS A 109 -9.00 -4.13 12.15
CA LYS A 109 -9.01 -4.58 13.54
C LYS A 109 -8.55 -6.04 13.65
N THR A 110 -9.12 -6.92 12.82
CA THR A 110 -8.77 -8.35 12.79
C THR A 110 -7.30 -8.57 12.43
N LEU A 111 -6.75 -7.76 11.53
CA LEU A 111 -5.35 -7.86 11.09
C LEU A 111 -4.35 -7.08 11.97
N GLY A 112 -4.84 -6.33 12.97
CA GLY A 112 -4.00 -5.52 13.86
C GLY A 112 -3.26 -4.38 13.15
N ILE A 113 -3.84 -3.82 12.07
CA ILE A 113 -3.28 -2.74 11.26
C ILE A 113 -3.72 -1.39 11.83
N THR A 114 -2.78 -0.49 12.10
CA THR A 114 -3.10 0.90 12.43
C THR A 114 -3.70 1.58 11.20
N HIS A 115 -4.90 2.16 11.35
CA HIS A 115 -5.68 2.64 10.21
C HIS A 115 -6.36 3.99 10.46
N ARG A 116 -6.59 4.76 9.38
CA ARG A 116 -7.33 6.02 9.35
C ARG A 116 -8.25 6.09 8.12
N PHE A 117 -9.44 6.64 8.31
CA PHE A 117 -10.27 7.15 7.23
C PHE A 117 -9.99 8.64 7.02
N ILE A 118 -9.87 9.06 5.77
CA ILE A 118 -9.82 10.47 5.39
C ILE A 118 -11.05 10.76 4.56
N GLU A 119 -11.87 11.70 5.01
CA GLU A 119 -13.06 12.11 4.29
C GLU A 119 -12.69 13.11 3.20
N VAL A 120 -13.20 12.89 2.00
CA VAL A 120 -12.96 13.75 0.84
C VAL A 120 -14.30 14.10 0.22
N ASP A 121 -14.50 15.39 -0.07
CA ASP A 121 -15.63 15.85 -0.84
C ASP A 121 -15.38 15.64 -2.34
N LEU A 122 -16.32 14.97 -3.00
CA LEU A 122 -16.33 14.68 -4.44
C LEU A 122 -17.61 15.21 -5.12
N GLU A 123 -18.43 15.98 -4.42
CA GLU A 123 -19.72 16.47 -4.94
C GLU A 123 -19.51 17.33 -6.21
N ASP A 124 -18.45 18.14 -6.25
CA ASP A 124 -18.08 18.94 -7.42
C ASP A 124 -17.81 18.08 -8.66
N ILE A 125 -17.13 16.95 -8.47
CA ILE A 125 -16.81 16.00 -9.53
C ILE A 125 -18.07 15.27 -9.98
N LYS A 126 -18.90 14.83 -9.04
CA LYS A 126 -20.17 14.14 -9.30
C LYS A 126 -21.14 15.00 -10.11
N LEU A 127 -21.38 16.24 -9.68
CA LEU A 127 -22.28 17.16 -10.38
C LEU A 127 -21.81 17.41 -11.82
N ALA A 128 -20.53 17.69 -12.01
CA ALA A 128 -19.96 17.89 -13.35
C ALA A 128 -20.04 16.63 -14.24
N THR A 129 -19.95 15.44 -13.66
CA THR A 129 -20.18 14.17 -14.38
C THR A 129 -21.64 13.98 -14.77
N LEU A 130 -22.59 14.30 -13.89
CA LEU A 130 -24.03 14.24 -14.19
C LEU A 130 -24.43 15.22 -15.30
N GLU A 131 -23.75 16.37 -15.38
CA GLU A 131 -23.89 17.35 -16.46
C GLU A 131 -23.18 16.93 -17.77
N GLY A 132 -22.50 15.77 -17.80
CA GLY A 132 -21.84 15.26 -19.00
C GLY A 132 -20.53 15.98 -19.36
N ARG A 133 -19.94 16.76 -18.44
CA ARG A 133 -18.71 17.52 -18.72
C ARG A 133 -17.49 16.61 -18.92
N TYR A 134 -17.41 15.52 -18.15
CA TYR A 134 -16.32 14.54 -18.20
C TYR A 134 -16.63 13.24 -17.43
N HIS A 135 -15.84 12.21 -17.69
CA HIS A 135 -15.84 10.96 -16.93
C HIS A 135 -15.12 11.14 -15.56
N PRO A 136 -15.65 10.62 -14.44
CA PRO A 136 -15.20 10.98 -13.10
C PRO A 136 -13.85 10.39 -12.71
N CYS A 137 -13.51 9.19 -13.19
CA CYS A 137 -12.37 8.41 -12.66
C CYS A 137 -11.03 9.17 -12.64
N GLY A 138 -10.70 9.93 -13.68
CA GLY A 138 -9.45 10.69 -13.70
C GLY A 138 -9.41 11.84 -12.68
N ARG A 139 -10.56 12.44 -12.37
CA ARG A 139 -10.67 13.53 -11.39
C ARG A 139 -10.75 12.98 -9.96
N CYS A 140 -11.54 11.94 -9.74
CA CYS A 140 -11.59 11.24 -8.46
C CYS A 140 -10.20 10.71 -8.09
N HIS A 141 -9.51 10.02 -9.01
CA HIS A 141 -8.17 9.50 -8.78
C HIS A 141 -7.20 10.59 -8.31
N LYS A 142 -7.15 11.72 -9.03
CA LYS A 142 -6.30 12.86 -8.68
C LYS A 142 -6.62 13.41 -7.29
N ARG A 143 -7.89 13.66 -6.98
CA ARG A 143 -8.33 14.20 -5.67
C ARG A 143 -8.02 13.24 -4.51
N ILE A 144 -8.21 11.94 -4.75
CA ILE A 144 -7.90 10.86 -3.80
C ILE A 144 -6.38 10.82 -3.55
N GLU A 145 -5.58 10.79 -4.61
CA GLU A 145 -4.11 10.77 -4.55
C GLU A 145 -3.58 11.99 -3.79
N GLU A 146 -4.02 13.20 -4.14
CA GLU A 146 -3.66 14.45 -3.45
C GLU A 146 -4.02 14.41 -1.96
N SER A 147 -5.12 13.75 -1.59
CA SER A 147 -5.55 13.64 -0.20
C SER A 147 -4.70 12.64 0.59
N VAL A 148 -4.28 11.53 -0.03
CA VAL A 148 -3.32 10.58 0.58
C VAL A 148 -1.95 11.24 0.73
N MET A 149 -1.48 11.95 -0.30
CA MET A 149 -0.17 12.62 -0.28
C MET A 149 -0.11 13.76 0.73
N ARG A 150 -1.21 14.49 0.98
CA ARG A 150 -1.28 15.50 2.04
C ARG A 150 -1.24 14.92 3.46
N TYR A 151 -1.66 13.66 3.61
CA TYR A 151 -1.64 12.99 4.91
C TYR A 151 -0.26 12.37 5.22
N ALA A 152 0.45 11.91 4.19
CA ALA A 152 1.77 11.28 4.31
C ALA A 152 2.87 12.28 4.70
#